data_AF-X1T6D4-F1
#
_entry.id   AF-X1T6D4-F1
#
_cell.length_a   1.000
_cell.length_b   1.000
_cell.length_c   1.000
_cell.angle_alpha   90.00
_cell.angle_beta   90.00
_cell.angle_gamma   90.00
#
_symmetry.space_group_name_H-M   'P 1'
#
loop_
_entity.id
_entity.type
_entity.pdbx_description
1 polymer ?
#
loop_
_entity_poly.entity_id
_entity_poly.type
_entity_poly.pdbx_seq_one_letter_code
_entity_poly.pdbx_strand_id
1 'polypeptide(L)'
;MPLVYPCHFKDGFVRWPAESGKKPNAIVSSDQTRGLLVPGGHYVLTKRFTAKEERRRVVAAIYDPHRVEAPLVGFENHLNYFHARGAGLPPTLARGLAVFLNSSMFDRYFRLFSGHTQVNATDLRKMRYPSREQLIRVGGHVTQRIPHQEKIDAILKEECAEHG
;
A
#
# COMPACT_ATOMS: atom_id res chain seq x y z
N MET A 1 -11.32 -15.22 8.16
CA MET A 1 -11.09 -13.86 7.64
C MET A 1 -9.92 -13.88 6.68
N PRO A 2 -9.91 -13.07 5.62
CA PRO A 2 -8.77 -12.97 4.72
C PRO A 2 -7.50 -12.62 5.49
N LEU A 3 -6.39 -13.27 5.13
CA LEU A 3 -5.05 -12.95 5.63
C LEU A 3 -4.18 -12.55 4.43
N VAL A 4 -3.72 -11.31 4.41
CA VAL A 4 -3.01 -10.74 3.27
C VAL A 4 -1.50 -10.83 3.46
N TYR A 5 -0.82 -11.31 2.41
CA TYR A 5 0.63 -11.46 2.32
C TYR A 5 1.19 -10.63 1.16
N PRO A 6 2.51 -10.38 1.11
CA PRO A 6 3.16 -9.75 -0.04
C PRO A 6 2.87 -10.43 -1.40
N CYS A 7 2.65 -11.75 -1.43
CA CYS A 7 2.35 -12.49 -2.66
C CYS A 7 0.96 -12.17 -3.24
N HIS A 8 0.07 -11.54 -2.47
CA HIS A 8 -1.23 -11.09 -2.95
C HIS A 8 -1.16 -9.76 -3.72
N PHE A 9 0.00 -9.10 -3.76
CA PHE A 9 0.14 -7.83 -4.47
C PHE A 9 0.21 -8.10 -5.98
N LYS A 10 -0.76 -7.61 -6.73
CA LYS A 10 -0.82 -7.72 -8.19
C LYS A 10 -1.41 -6.44 -8.79
N ASP A 11 -0.71 -5.86 -9.75
CA ASP A 11 -1.11 -4.64 -10.48
C ASP A 11 -1.47 -3.44 -9.58
N GLY A 12 -0.80 -3.34 -8.43
CA GLY A 12 -1.04 -2.28 -7.44
C GLY A 12 -2.25 -2.49 -6.54
N PHE A 13 -2.88 -3.67 -6.57
CA PHE A 13 -3.99 -4.04 -5.71
C PHE A 13 -3.72 -5.38 -5.01
N VAL A 14 -4.46 -5.64 -3.94
CA VAL A 14 -4.52 -6.96 -3.32
C VAL A 14 -5.44 -7.85 -4.16
N ARG A 15 -4.91 -8.99 -4.60
CA ARG A 15 -5.67 -10.11 -5.15
C ARG A 15 -5.61 -11.28 -4.18
N TRP A 16 -6.77 -11.68 -3.73
CA TRP A 16 -6.95 -12.72 -2.75
C TRP A 16 -8.11 -13.61 -3.19
N PRO A 17 -8.02 -14.94 -3.06
CA PRO A 17 -6.89 -15.71 -2.52
C PRO A 17 -5.68 -15.82 -3.48
N ALA A 18 -4.50 -16.16 -2.96
CA ALA A 18 -3.38 -16.65 -3.77
C ALA A 18 -3.63 -18.08 -4.26
N GLU A 19 -3.37 -18.29 -5.55
CA GLU A 19 -3.48 -19.60 -6.22
C GLU A 19 -2.29 -20.53 -5.93
N SER A 20 -1.14 -19.99 -5.51
CA SER A 20 0.12 -20.74 -5.43
C SER A 20 0.23 -21.73 -4.26
N GLY A 21 -0.74 -21.78 -3.35
CA GLY A 21 -0.82 -22.74 -2.24
C GLY A 21 0.27 -22.68 -1.15
N LYS A 22 1.34 -21.89 -1.33
CA LYS A 22 2.51 -21.85 -0.42
C LYS A 22 2.28 -21.09 0.89
N LYS A 23 1.25 -20.26 0.95
CA LYS A 23 0.90 -19.45 2.13
C LYS A 23 -0.59 -19.62 2.42
N PRO A 24 -1.01 -19.62 3.70
CA PRO A 24 -2.42 -19.68 4.02
C PRO A 24 -3.13 -18.43 3.48
N ASN A 25 -4.37 -18.59 3.05
CA ASN A 25 -5.19 -17.48 2.58
C ASN A 25 -6.02 -16.85 3.71
N ALA A 26 -6.26 -17.56 4.81
CA ALA A 26 -7.19 -17.09 5.83
C ALA A 26 -6.61 -17.28 7.23
N ILE A 27 -7.12 -16.46 8.15
CA ILE A 27 -6.95 -16.60 9.58
C ILE A 27 -8.33 -16.86 10.21
N VAL A 28 -8.38 -17.78 11.17
CA VAL A 28 -9.59 -18.05 11.96
C VAL A 28 -9.92 -16.81 12.78
N SER A 29 -11.19 -16.40 12.83
CA SER A 29 -11.64 -15.32 13.73
C SER A 29 -11.98 -15.92 15.09
N SER A 30 -11.17 -15.63 16.09
CA SER A 30 -11.31 -16.12 17.47
C SER A 30 -10.79 -15.05 18.43
N ASP A 31 -10.99 -15.23 19.73
CA ASP A 31 -10.48 -14.27 20.72
C ASP A 31 -8.94 -14.13 20.67
N GLN A 32 -8.22 -15.20 20.31
CA GLN A 32 -6.76 -15.19 20.16
C GLN A 32 -6.28 -14.37 18.96
N THR A 33 -7.09 -14.26 17.90
CA THR A 33 -6.71 -13.62 16.63
C THR A 33 -7.37 -12.26 16.43
N ARG A 34 -8.31 -11.88 17.31
CA ARG A 34 -9.10 -10.64 17.21
C ARG A 34 -8.22 -9.39 17.14
N GLY A 35 -7.13 -9.35 17.92
CA GLY A 35 -6.17 -8.24 17.92
C GLY A 35 -5.31 -8.13 16.64
N LEU A 36 -5.34 -9.14 15.77
CA LEU A 36 -4.63 -9.18 14.49
C LEU A 36 -5.52 -8.74 13.32
N LEU A 37 -6.81 -8.52 13.57
CA LEU A 37 -7.80 -8.18 12.57
C LEU A 37 -8.15 -6.70 12.67
N VAL A 38 -8.28 -6.07 11.50
CA VAL A 38 -8.80 -4.70 11.37
C VAL A 38 -10.13 -4.72 10.62
N PRO A 39 -10.99 -3.70 10.80
CA PRO A 39 -12.22 -3.56 10.03
C PRO A 39 -11.98 -3.60 8.51
N GLY A 40 -12.92 -4.16 7.76
CA GLY A 40 -12.94 -4.01 6.31
C GLY A 40 -12.96 -2.52 5.92
N GLY A 41 -12.17 -2.14 4.92
CA GLY A 41 -12.01 -0.76 4.49
C GLY A 41 -10.91 -0.63 3.45
N HIS A 42 -10.68 0.59 2.94
CA HIS A 42 -9.57 0.81 2.01
C HIS A 42 -8.26 0.99 2.78
N TYR A 43 -7.23 0.21 2.46
CA TYR A 43 -5.90 0.34 3.07
C TYR A 43 -4.84 0.42 1.98
N VAL A 44 -3.74 1.12 2.26
CA VAL A 44 -2.53 1.04 1.44
C VAL A 44 -1.52 0.19 2.17
N LEU A 45 -1.02 -0.85 1.51
CA LEU A 45 -0.09 -1.82 2.06
C LEU A 45 1.28 -1.67 1.40
N THR A 46 2.37 -1.83 2.13
CA THR A 46 3.73 -1.91 1.55
C THR A 46 4.44 -3.17 2.02
N LYS A 47 5.26 -3.77 1.15
CA LYS A 47 6.13 -4.88 1.54
C LYS A 47 7.22 -4.34 2.49
N ARG A 48 7.43 -4.99 3.65
CA ARG A 48 8.57 -4.69 4.55
C ARG A 48 9.91 -5.18 4.02
N PHE A 49 9.87 -6.18 3.16
CA PHE A 49 11.04 -6.74 2.48
C PHE A 49 10.78 -6.78 0.99
N THR A 50 11.66 -6.14 0.23
CA THR A 50 11.72 -6.26 -1.23
C THR A 50 12.97 -7.05 -1.60
N ALA A 51 12.84 -7.93 -2.60
CA ALA A 51 13.98 -8.69 -3.12
C ALA A 51 15.06 -7.74 -3.68
N LYS A 52 16.31 -8.20 -3.77
CA LYS A 52 17.38 -7.36 -4.35
C LYS A 52 17.12 -7.05 -5.83
N GLU A 53 16.45 -7.96 -6.50
CA GLU A 53 16.05 -7.92 -7.91
C GLU A 53 14.82 -7.02 -8.16
N GLU A 54 14.06 -6.65 -7.11
CA GLU A 54 12.93 -5.74 -7.25
C GLU A 54 13.43 -4.35 -7.68
N ARG A 55 12.88 -3.83 -8.78
CA ARG A 55 13.28 -2.53 -9.32
C ARG A 55 13.07 -1.38 -8.33
N ARG A 56 12.17 -1.54 -7.36
CA ARG A 56 11.81 -0.54 -6.35
C ARG A 56 12.01 -1.10 -4.94
N ARG A 57 12.50 -0.26 -4.03
CA ARG A 57 12.62 -0.54 -2.59
C ARG A 57 11.25 -0.51 -1.93
N VAL A 58 10.35 0.32 -2.44
CA VAL A 58 8.98 0.40 -1.93
C VAL A 58 8.01 -0.08 -3.00
N VAL A 59 7.21 -1.08 -2.64
CA VAL A 59 6.14 -1.61 -3.48
C VAL A 59 4.85 -1.53 -2.69
N ALA A 60 3.92 -0.69 -3.16
CA ALA A 60 2.64 -0.45 -2.51
C ALA A 60 1.48 -1.10 -3.28
N ALA A 61 0.48 -1.59 -2.55
CA ALA A 61 -0.76 -2.10 -3.11
C ALA A 61 -1.98 -1.63 -2.29
N ILE A 62 -3.12 -1.50 -2.95
CA ILE A 62 -4.37 -1.10 -2.33
C ILE A 62 -5.16 -2.36 -1.95
N TYR A 63 -5.51 -2.48 -0.66
CA TYR A 63 -6.57 -3.37 -0.24
C TYR A 63 -7.90 -2.63 -0.43
N ASP A 64 -8.76 -3.22 -1.25
CA ASP A 64 -10.03 -2.64 -1.68
C ASP A 64 -11.16 -3.58 -1.22
N PRO A 65 -12.07 -3.12 -0.34
CA PRO A 65 -13.14 -3.95 0.19
C PRO A 65 -14.15 -4.38 -0.89
N HIS A 66 -14.17 -3.71 -2.06
CA HIS A 66 -14.96 -4.13 -3.22
C HIS A 66 -14.32 -5.26 -4.03
N ARG A 67 -13.04 -5.58 -3.77
CA ARG A 67 -12.33 -6.70 -4.40
C ARG A 67 -12.14 -7.89 -3.48
N VAL A 68 -12.04 -7.63 -2.18
CA VAL A 68 -11.92 -8.65 -1.14
C VAL A 68 -12.98 -8.36 -0.10
N GLU A 69 -14.18 -8.88 -0.34
CA GLU A 69 -15.34 -8.66 0.52
C GLU A 69 -15.19 -9.45 1.83
N ALA A 70 -14.87 -8.74 2.92
CA ALA A 70 -14.83 -9.29 4.25
C ALA A 70 -15.06 -8.21 5.32
N PRO A 71 -15.76 -8.53 6.43
CA PRO A 71 -15.99 -7.57 7.51
C PRO A 71 -14.72 -7.24 8.30
N LEU A 72 -13.77 -8.18 8.32
CA LEU A 72 -12.48 -8.06 9.01
C LEU A 72 -11.38 -8.63 8.12
N VAL A 73 -10.18 -8.07 8.21
CA VAL A 73 -9.01 -8.52 7.47
C VAL A 73 -7.77 -8.55 8.36
N GLY A 74 -6.93 -9.56 8.18
CA GLY A 74 -5.59 -9.63 8.77
C GLY A 74 -4.53 -9.21 7.76
N PHE A 75 -3.57 -8.39 8.20
CA PHE A 75 -2.37 -8.07 7.42
C PHE A 75 -1.17 -8.77 8.08
N GLU A 76 -0.46 -9.57 7.31
CA GLU A 76 0.66 -10.34 7.87
C GLU A 76 1.87 -9.44 8.19
N ASN A 77 2.72 -9.88 9.13
CA ASN A 77 3.79 -9.08 9.72
C ASN A 77 4.89 -8.62 8.73
N HIS A 78 5.01 -9.19 7.53
CA HIS A 78 5.92 -8.68 6.50
C HIS A 78 5.30 -7.54 5.68
N LEU A 79 4.15 -7.00 6.10
CA LEU A 79 3.49 -5.83 5.52
C LEU A 79 3.48 -4.65 6.50
N ASN A 80 3.57 -3.44 5.94
CA ASN A 80 3.04 -2.25 6.59
C ASN A 80 1.66 -1.94 6.01
N TYR A 81 0.81 -1.29 6.79
CA TYR A 81 -0.47 -0.79 6.33
C TYR A 81 -0.71 0.63 6.83
N PHE A 82 -1.24 1.48 5.95
CA PHE A 82 -1.64 2.85 6.26
C PHE A 82 -3.12 2.88 6.62
N HIS A 83 -3.46 3.57 7.70
CA HIS A 83 -4.81 3.61 8.26
C HIS A 83 -5.14 4.99 8.84
N ALA A 84 -6.41 5.28 9.05
CA ALA A 84 -6.89 6.43 9.81
C ALA A 84 -7.46 5.95 11.15
N ARG A 85 -6.70 6.12 12.24
CA ARG A 85 -7.11 5.71 13.60
C ARG A 85 -7.59 4.24 13.68
N GLY A 86 -6.86 3.31 13.09
CA GLY A 86 -7.18 1.88 13.02
C GLY A 86 -8.19 1.48 11.93
N ALA A 87 -8.89 2.44 11.32
CA ALA A 87 -9.85 2.20 10.25
C ALA A 87 -9.25 2.47 8.86
N GLY A 88 -9.96 2.04 7.83
CA GLY A 88 -9.61 2.30 6.43
C GLY A 88 -9.56 3.81 6.11
N LEU A 89 -8.87 4.12 5.02
CA LEU A 89 -8.76 5.44 4.44
C LEU A 89 -9.95 5.74 3.50
N PRO A 90 -10.24 7.02 3.20
CA PRO A 90 -11.08 7.37 2.06
C PRO A 90 -10.53 6.75 0.75
N PRO A 91 -11.38 6.20 -0.14
CA PRO A 91 -10.94 5.44 -1.31
C PRO A 91 -9.97 6.21 -2.21
N THR A 92 -10.29 7.46 -2.53
CA THR A 92 -9.46 8.30 -3.40
C THR A 92 -8.13 8.66 -2.74
N LEU A 93 -8.11 8.88 -1.42
CA LEU A 93 -6.87 9.12 -0.68
C LEU A 93 -5.97 7.89 -0.69
N ALA A 94 -6.54 6.70 -0.49
CA ALA A 94 -5.80 5.44 -0.58
C ALA A 94 -5.16 5.25 -1.97
N ARG A 95 -5.91 5.55 -3.03
CA ARG A 95 -5.39 5.49 -4.41
C ARG A 95 -4.22 6.44 -4.62
N GLY A 96 -4.36 7.71 -4.24
CA GLY A 96 -3.31 8.70 -4.38
C GLY A 96 -2.05 8.37 -3.59
N LEU A 97 -2.22 7.91 -2.35
CA LEU A 97 -1.11 7.46 -1.51
C LEU A 97 -0.37 6.27 -2.13
N ALA A 98 -1.10 5.29 -2.69
CA ALA A 98 -0.49 4.15 -3.37
C ALA A 98 0.28 4.56 -4.65
N VAL A 99 -0.20 5.55 -5.39
CA VAL A 99 0.52 6.13 -6.54
C VAL A 99 1.81 6.80 -6.07
N PHE A 100 1.71 7.67 -5.06
CA PHE A 100 2.86 8.37 -4.51
C PHE A 100 3.96 7.41 -4.01
N LEU A 101 3.58 6.39 -3.23
CA LEU A 101 4.51 5.40 -2.69
C LEU A 101 5.18 4.53 -3.77
N ASN A 102 4.55 4.37 -4.93
CA ASN A 102 5.09 3.64 -6.07
C ASN A 102 5.87 4.55 -7.06
N SER A 103 6.05 5.83 -6.74
CA SER A 103 6.75 6.79 -7.61
C SER A 103 8.26 6.64 -7.59
N SER A 104 8.91 7.04 -8.69
CA SER A 104 10.38 7.05 -8.76
C SER A 104 10.98 8.05 -7.78
N MET A 105 10.29 9.17 -7.55
CA MET A 105 10.72 10.20 -6.61
C MET A 105 10.74 9.69 -5.17
N PHE A 106 9.65 9.05 -4.73
CA PHE A 106 9.59 8.44 -3.39
C PHE A 106 10.65 7.34 -3.24
N ASP A 107 10.78 6.45 -4.22
CA ASP A 107 11.74 5.35 -4.17
C ASP A 107 13.18 5.85 -4.06
N ARG A 108 13.56 6.86 -4.84
CA ARG A 108 14.90 7.48 -4.78
C ARG A 108 15.16 8.12 -3.42
N TYR A 109 14.23 8.93 -2.91
CA TYR A 109 14.41 9.60 -1.62
C TYR A 109 14.44 8.57 -0.48
N PHE A 110 13.58 7.56 -0.53
CA PHE A 110 13.54 6.50 0.47
C PHE A 110 14.86 5.74 0.50
N ARG A 111 15.47 5.41 -0.65
CA ARG A 111 16.78 4.73 -0.70
C ARG A 111 17.94 5.55 -0.15
N LEU A 112 17.93 6.87 -0.35
CA LEU A 112 18.95 7.77 0.21
C LEU A 112 18.84 7.85 1.74
N PHE A 113 17.60 7.75 2.26
CA PHE A 113 17.32 7.85 3.68
C PHE A 113 17.45 6.50 4.42
N SER A 114 16.91 5.42 3.84
CA SER A 114 16.92 4.08 4.42
C SER A 114 18.28 3.43 4.14
N GLY A 115 19.20 3.50 5.09
CA GLY A 115 20.52 2.86 5.02
C GLY A 115 20.50 1.32 4.94
N HIS A 116 19.32 0.71 4.78
CA HIS A 116 19.09 -0.74 4.74
C HIS A 116 17.98 -1.10 3.75
N THR A 117 17.88 -2.39 3.39
CA THR A 117 16.86 -2.92 2.46
C THR A 117 15.45 -3.07 3.04
N GLN A 118 15.29 -2.97 4.35
CA GLN A 118 14.00 -3.06 5.00
C GLN A 118 13.18 -1.78 4.83
N VAL A 119 11.86 -1.93 4.68
CA VAL A 119 10.90 -0.81 4.65
C VAL A 119 10.17 -0.78 5.98
N ASN A 120 10.70 0.00 6.92
CA ASN A 120 10.15 0.11 8.27
C ASN A 120 9.08 1.21 8.35
N ALA A 121 8.06 0.98 9.17
CA ALA A 121 7.01 1.97 9.41
C ALA A 121 7.55 3.28 10.02
N THR A 122 8.62 3.22 10.80
CA THR A 122 9.29 4.40 11.36
C THR A 122 9.93 5.27 10.27
N ASP A 123 10.57 4.66 9.27
CA ASP A 123 11.17 5.40 8.16
C ASP A 123 10.10 5.98 7.25
N LEU A 124 9.05 5.20 6.95
CA LEU A 124 7.89 5.68 6.21
C LEU A 124 7.25 6.91 6.86
N ARG A 125 7.20 6.99 8.21
CA ARG A 125 6.67 8.16 8.93
C ARG A 125 7.56 9.40 8.86
N LYS A 126 8.87 9.24 8.62
CA LYS A 126 9.82 10.35 8.51
C LYS A 126 9.86 10.95 7.11
N MET A 127 9.31 10.25 6.12
CA MET A 127 9.23 10.74 4.74
C MET A 127 8.32 11.97 4.66
N ARG A 128 8.64 12.88 3.74
CA ARG A 128 7.72 13.95 3.36
C ARG A 128 6.65 13.38 2.43
N TYR A 129 5.40 13.76 2.67
CA TYR A 129 4.26 13.39 1.85
C TYR A 129 3.64 14.64 1.22
N PRO A 130 3.05 14.53 0.01
CA PRO A 130 2.14 15.54 -0.51
C PRO A 130 0.99 15.79 0.48
N SER A 131 0.36 16.96 0.35
CA SER A 131 -0.83 17.28 1.14
C SER A 131 -1.95 16.27 0.86
N ARG A 132 -2.91 16.22 1.78
CA ARG A 132 -4.08 15.34 1.63
C ARG A 132 -4.84 15.66 0.35
N GLU A 133 -4.97 16.94 0.02
CA GLU A 133 -5.65 17.44 -1.17
C GLU A 133 -4.91 17.03 -2.45
N GLN A 134 -3.58 17.16 -2.46
CA GLN A 134 -2.74 16.68 -3.57
C GLN A 134 -2.90 15.18 -3.79
N LEU A 135 -2.84 14.38 -2.71
CA LEU A 135 -3.05 12.94 -2.82
C LEU A 135 -4.45 12.60 -3.34
N ILE A 136 -5.49 13.34 -2.96
CA ILE A 136 -6.84 13.12 -3.50
C ILE A 136 -6.88 13.39 -5.01
N ARG A 137 -6.26 14.47 -5.50
CA ARG A 137 -6.19 14.75 -6.94
C ARG A 137 -5.43 13.67 -7.71
N VAL A 138 -4.25 13.28 -7.22
CA VAL A 138 -3.46 12.15 -7.75
C VAL A 138 -4.29 10.87 -7.80
N GLY A 139 -5.06 10.58 -6.74
CA GLY A 139 -5.92 9.41 -6.65
C GLY A 139 -7.11 9.40 -7.61
N GLY A 140 -7.47 10.55 -8.18
CA GLY A 140 -8.49 10.70 -9.22
C GLY A 140 -8.10 10.06 -10.56
N HIS A 141 -6.80 9.92 -10.83
CA HIS A 141 -6.29 9.28 -12.05
C HIS A 141 -6.29 7.75 -12.00
N VAL A 142 -6.64 7.15 -10.86
CA VAL A 142 -6.59 5.69 -10.66
C VAL A 142 -7.99 5.12 -10.58
N THR A 143 -8.24 4.10 -11.41
CA THR A 143 -9.49 3.32 -11.38
C THR A 143 -9.19 1.88 -10.99
N GLN A 144 -9.04 0.97 -11.95
CA GLN A 144 -8.93 -0.47 -11.71
C GLN A 144 -7.50 -0.97 -11.52
N ARG A 145 -6.50 -0.22 -11.97
CA ARG A 145 -5.07 -0.56 -11.87
C ARG A 145 -4.25 0.68 -11.57
N ILE A 146 -3.13 0.52 -10.87
CA ILE A 146 -2.15 1.59 -10.74
C ILE A 146 -1.47 1.80 -12.11
N PRO A 147 -1.29 3.06 -12.58
CA PRO A 147 -0.62 3.35 -13.84
C PRO A 147 0.82 2.83 -13.90
N HIS A 148 1.36 2.72 -15.12
CA HIS A 148 2.79 2.44 -15.31
C HIS A 148 3.66 3.62 -14.81
N GLN A 149 4.94 3.34 -14.54
CA GLN A 149 5.84 4.25 -13.83
C GLN A 149 5.92 5.65 -14.44
N GLU A 150 6.06 5.75 -15.78
CA GLU A 150 6.14 7.03 -16.48
C GLU A 150 4.90 7.89 -16.24
N LYS A 151 3.71 7.25 -16.22
CA LYS A 151 2.46 7.95 -15.95
C LYS A 151 2.32 8.34 -14.48
N ILE A 152 2.77 7.49 -13.55
CA ILE A 152 2.83 7.84 -12.12
C ILE A 152 3.65 9.12 -11.92
N ASP A 153 4.85 9.15 -12.47
CA ASP A 153 5.77 10.27 -12.28
C ASP A 153 5.24 11.54 -12.97
N ALA A 154 4.58 11.41 -14.12
CA ALA A 154 3.91 12.52 -14.79
C ALA A 154 2.75 13.10 -13.96
N ILE A 155 1.86 12.26 -13.42
CA ILE A 155 0.74 12.68 -12.57
C ILE A 155 1.27 13.44 -11.34
N LEU A 156 2.32 12.94 -10.70
CA LEU A 156 2.88 13.60 -9.52
C LEU A 156 3.55 14.92 -9.86
N LYS A 157 4.21 15.01 -11.02
CA LYS A 157 4.78 16.28 -11.48
C LYS A 157 3.68 17.32 -11.74
N GLU A 158 2.57 16.92 -12.32
CA GLU A 158 1.43 17.79 -12.58
C GLU A 158 0.77 18.25 -11.27
N GLU A 159 0.42 17.30 -10.39
CA GLU A 159 -0.42 17.57 -9.21
C GLU A 159 0.33 18.13 -7.99
N CYS A 160 1.65 17.90 -7.91
CA CYS A 160 2.48 18.30 -6.78
C CYS A 160 3.47 19.44 -7.09
N ALA A 161 3.58 19.91 -8.34
CA ALA A 161 4.50 21.01 -8.68
C ALA A 161 4.07 22.39 -8.15
N GLU A 162 2.82 22.57 -7.74
CA GLU A 162 2.30 23.91 -7.44
C GLU A 162 2.66 24.48 -6.05
N HIS A 163 3.20 23.69 -5.12
CA HIS A 163 3.50 24.16 -3.74
C HIS A 163 4.81 23.57 -3.17
N GLY A 164 5.93 23.87 -3.83
CA GLY A 164 7.28 23.67 -3.31
C GLY A 164 7.77 24.88 -2.52
#